data_AF-A0A0W0RW06-F1
#
_entry.id   AF-A0A0W0RW06-F1
#
_cell.length_a   1.000
_cell.length_b   1.000
_cell.length_c   1.000
_cell.angle_alpha   90.00
_cell.angle_beta   90.00
_cell.angle_gamma   90.00
#
_symmetry.space_group_name_H-M   'P 1'
#
loop_
_entity.id
_entity.type
_entity.pdbx_description
1 polymer ?
#
loop_
_entity_poly.entity_id
_entity_poly.type
_entity_poly.pdbx_seq_one_letter_code
_entity_poly.pdbx_strand_id
1 'polypeptide(L)'
;MGEEDIADEYSQASVMFADIINFTQLTDQLGAKKTVNVLNLLFAELDKLTEKYHIEKVKTIGDNYMAVSGVPEQTTRHAINIANYALAILEKMQAFNQENQMQLQLRIGITYGTVIAGIIGHKKFVYDIWGNVVNLASRLEETSLPNKIQISEKMAFMLQDEFIVEPRGTLEMKGIGDVTTYFLLGKKEK
;
A
#
# COMPACT_ATOMS: atom_id res chain seq x y z
N MET A 1 31.78 14.77 14.17
CA MET A 1 31.42 13.94 12.99
C MET A 1 30.08 13.33 13.34
N GLY A 2 28.97 14.06 13.25
CA GLY A 2 28.40 14.59 12.01
C GLY A 2 27.48 13.50 11.46
N GLU A 3 26.35 13.26 12.13
CA GLU A 3 25.28 12.39 11.62
C GLU A 3 24.78 13.04 10.32
N GLU A 4 25.26 12.57 9.17
CA GLU A 4 24.72 13.01 7.89
C GLU A 4 23.29 12.48 7.79
N ASP A 5 22.32 13.40 7.69
CA ASP A 5 20.95 13.06 7.35
C ASP A 5 20.96 12.36 5.97
N ILE A 6 20.77 11.04 5.96
CA ILE A 6 20.72 10.25 4.73
C ILE A 6 19.35 10.48 4.10
N ALA A 7 19.29 11.27 3.03
CA ALA A 7 18.10 11.49 2.22
C ALA A 7 18.45 11.39 0.73
N ASP A 8 17.80 10.44 0.05
CA ASP A 8 17.97 10.16 -1.36
C ASP A 8 16.66 10.43 -2.12
N GLU A 9 16.77 10.97 -3.34
CA GLU A 9 15.64 11.16 -4.24
C GLU A 9 15.53 10.01 -5.25
N TYR A 10 14.33 9.44 -5.37
CA TYR A 10 14.00 8.37 -6.30
C TYR A 10 12.96 8.88 -7.28
N SER A 11 13.35 9.00 -8.55
CA SER A 11 12.50 9.60 -9.60
C SER A 11 11.24 8.78 -9.94
N GLN A 12 11.27 7.47 -9.71
CA GLN A 12 10.20 6.54 -10.04
C GLN A 12 10.08 5.46 -8.97
N ALA A 13 9.12 5.64 -8.07
CA ALA A 13 8.74 4.63 -7.09
C ALA A 13 7.21 4.49 -7.05
N SER A 14 6.73 3.28 -6.82
CA SER A 14 5.31 3.01 -6.59
C SER A 14 5.03 2.88 -5.11
N VAL A 15 4.03 3.60 -4.62
CA VAL A 15 3.65 3.64 -3.21
C VAL A 15 2.27 3.01 -3.05
N MET A 16 2.13 2.16 -2.03
CA MET A 16 0.88 1.53 -1.64
C MET A 16 0.55 1.84 -0.18
N PHE A 17 -0.72 2.14 0.06
CA PHE A 17 -1.33 2.08 1.39
C PHE A 17 -2.39 0.98 1.41
N ALA A 18 -2.49 0.26 2.53
CA ALA A 18 -3.48 -0.77 2.75
C ALA A 18 -4.04 -0.68 4.18
N ASP A 19 -5.35 -0.49 4.33
CA ASP A 19 -6.03 -0.19 5.59
C ASP A 19 -7.13 -1.22 5.89
N ILE A 20 -7.29 -1.59 7.16
CA ILE A 20 -8.33 -2.53 7.59
C ILE A 20 -9.62 -1.78 7.87
N ILE A 21 -10.69 -2.15 7.18
CA ILE A 21 -11.99 -1.53 7.37
C ILE A 21 -12.56 -1.88 8.75
N ASN A 22 -13.17 -0.89 9.41
CA ASN A 22 -13.85 -1.04 10.70
C ASN A 22 -12.94 -1.52 11.84
N PHE A 23 -11.65 -1.24 11.78
CA PHE A 23 -10.69 -1.65 12.80
C PHE A 23 -11.03 -1.17 14.22
N THR A 24 -11.61 0.04 14.36
CA THR A 24 -12.10 0.52 15.66
C THR A 24 -13.19 -0.40 16.23
N GLN A 25 -14.16 -0.81 15.41
CA GLN A 25 -15.23 -1.72 15.85
C GLN A 25 -14.68 -3.10 16.21
N LEU A 26 -13.69 -3.59 15.47
CA LEU A 26 -12.98 -4.83 15.78
C LEU A 26 -12.28 -4.75 17.15
N THR A 27 -11.71 -3.58 17.47
CA THR A 27 -11.05 -3.32 18.76
C THR A 27 -12.03 -3.38 19.92
N ASP A 28 -13.21 -2.80 19.77
CA ASP A 28 -14.26 -2.82 20.80
C ASP A 28 -14.78 -4.25 21.05
N GLN A 29 -14.87 -5.08 20.01
CA GLN A 29 -15.37 -6.46 20.11
C GLN A 29 -14.34 -7.45 20.67
N LEU A 30 -13.09 -7.38 20.19
CA LEU A 30 -12.05 -8.35 20.56
C LEU A 30 -11.26 -7.95 21.81
N GLY A 31 -11.23 -6.65 22.12
CA GLY A 31 -10.35 -6.05 23.11
C GLY A 31 -8.92 -5.89 22.62
N ALA A 32 -8.24 -4.84 23.11
CA ALA A 32 -6.95 -4.37 22.60
C ALA A 32 -5.88 -5.46 22.39
N LYS A 33 -5.71 -6.38 23.34
CA LYS A 33 -4.69 -7.44 23.25
C LYS A 33 -4.93 -8.38 22.07
N LYS A 34 -6.18 -8.81 21.85
CA LYS A 34 -6.51 -9.72 20.73
C LYS A 34 -6.39 -8.98 19.41
N THR A 35 -6.83 -7.73 19.34
CA THR A 35 -6.73 -6.91 18.14
C THR A 35 -5.27 -6.73 17.69
N VAL A 36 -4.37 -6.39 18.62
CA VAL A 36 -2.94 -6.28 18.32
C VAL A 36 -2.36 -7.61 17.83
N ASN A 37 -2.78 -8.74 18.42
CA ASN A 37 -2.34 -10.05 17.95
C ASN A 37 -2.82 -10.34 16.52
N VAL A 38 -4.07 -10.00 16.18
CA VAL A 38 -4.61 -10.17 14.82
C VAL A 38 -3.83 -9.32 13.81
N LEU A 39 -3.55 -8.05 14.15
CA LEU A 39 -2.71 -7.18 13.32
C LEU A 39 -1.33 -7.78 13.09
N ASN A 40 -0.67 -8.22 14.16
CA ASN A 40 0.67 -8.80 14.06
C ASN A 40 0.69 -10.04 13.16
N LEU A 41 -0.32 -10.92 13.27
CA LEU A 41 -0.42 -12.11 12.42
C LEU A 41 -0.66 -11.72 10.96
N LEU A 42 -1.60 -10.80 10.70
CA LEU A 42 -1.90 -10.34 9.35
C LEU A 42 -0.69 -9.67 8.71
N PHE A 43 -0.05 -8.71 9.39
CA PHE A 43 1.12 -8.02 8.87
C PHE A 43 2.31 -8.97 8.67
N ALA A 44 2.48 -9.99 9.51
CA ALA A 44 3.49 -11.01 9.28
C ALA A 44 3.23 -11.79 7.97
N GLU A 45 1.97 -12.07 7.61
CA GLU A 45 1.65 -12.70 6.32
C GLU A 45 1.92 -11.78 5.11
N LEU A 46 1.68 -10.48 5.26
CA LEU A 46 1.97 -9.46 4.25
C LEU A 46 3.48 -9.25 4.08
N ASP A 47 4.23 -9.25 5.18
CA ASP A 47 5.69 -9.14 5.20
C ASP A 47 6.32 -10.33 4.47
N LYS A 48 5.80 -11.56 4.61
CA LYS A 48 6.31 -12.73 3.87
C LYS A 48 6.21 -12.58 2.34
N LEU A 49 5.28 -11.76 1.86
CA LEU A 49 5.08 -11.54 0.42
C LEU A 49 6.08 -10.50 -0.14
N THR A 50 6.70 -9.67 0.70
CA THR A 50 7.51 -8.52 0.23
C THR A 50 8.74 -8.97 -0.55
N GLU A 51 9.46 -9.98 -0.05
CA GLU A 51 10.65 -10.54 -0.71
C GLU A 51 10.32 -11.06 -2.11
N LYS A 52 9.21 -11.81 -2.24
CA LYS A 52 8.78 -12.40 -3.52
C LYS A 52 8.49 -11.35 -4.60
N TYR A 53 8.00 -10.19 -4.20
CA TYR A 53 7.56 -9.14 -5.13
C TYR A 53 8.50 -7.92 -5.13
N HIS A 54 9.66 -7.99 -4.47
CA HIS A 54 10.63 -6.90 -4.38
C HIS A 54 9.97 -5.59 -3.88
N ILE A 55 9.30 -5.72 -2.73
CA ILE A 55 8.62 -4.63 -2.04
C ILE A 55 9.39 -4.29 -0.78
N GLU A 56 9.59 -3.02 -0.52
CA GLU A 56 10.09 -2.52 0.75
C GLU A 56 8.92 -2.11 1.63
N LYS A 57 8.84 -2.68 2.83
CA LYS A 57 7.88 -2.23 3.84
C LYS A 57 8.42 -0.95 4.48
N VAL A 58 7.67 0.14 4.39
CA VAL A 58 8.09 1.41 4.99
C VAL A 58 7.74 1.43 6.48
N LYS A 59 6.44 1.32 6.79
CA LYS A 59 5.94 1.42 8.17
C LYS A 59 4.49 0.95 8.28
N THR A 60 4.05 0.83 9.53
CA THR A 60 2.64 0.64 9.89
C THR A 60 2.17 1.83 10.72
N ILE A 61 0.99 2.38 10.41
CA ILE A 61 0.36 3.46 11.17
C ILE A 61 -0.97 2.92 11.69
N GLY A 62 -0.96 2.37 12.91
CA GLY A 62 -2.12 1.63 13.43
C GLY A 62 -2.36 0.37 12.62
N ASP A 63 -3.51 0.31 11.96
CA ASP A 63 -3.96 -0.74 11.05
C ASP A 63 -3.64 -0.48 9.58
N ASN A 64 -3.06 0.68 9.25
CA ASN A 64 -2.63 1.00 7.90
C ASN A 64 -1.19 0.53 7.64
N TYR A 65 -0.99 -0.16 6.52
CA TYR A 65 0.27 -0.74 6.07
C TYR A 65 0.79 0.02 4.86
N MET A 66 2.01 0.55 4.96
CA MET A 66 2.65 1.34 3.91
C MET A 66 3.82 0.58 3.29
N ALA A 67 3.81 0.45 1.97
CA ALA A 67 4.83 -0.26 1.21
C ALA A 67 5.23 0.50 -0.05
N VAL A 68 6.45 0.26 -0.54
CA VAL A 68 7.00 0.91 -1.72
C VAL A 68 7.73 -0.10 -2.61
N SER A 69 7.73 0.13 -3.92
CA SER A 69 8.59 -0.57 -4.88
C SER A 69 9.40 0.43 -5.69
N GLY A 70 10.65 0.08 -6.01
CA GLY A 70 11.62 1.00 -6.63
C GLY A 70 12.49 1.77 -5.62
N VAL A 71 12.41 1.40 -4.33
CA VAL A 71 13.21 1.94 -3.22
C VAL A 71 13.58 0.77 -2.29
N PRO A 72 14.81 0.71 -1.75
CA PRO A 72 15.96 1.55 -2.10
C PRO A 72 16.59 1.17 -3.44
N GLU A 73 16.22 0.02 -4.02
CA GLU A 73 16.70 -0.42 -5.32
C GLU A 73 15.73 0.03 -6.43
N GLN A 74 16.18 0.94 -7.30
CA GLN A 74 15.39 1.37 -8.45
C GLN A 74 15.18 0.21 -9.43
N THR A 75 13.96 0.10 -9.95
CA THR A 75 13.60 -0.94 -10.92
C THR A 75 12.54 -0.42 -11.88
N THR A 76 12.65 -0.76 -13.16
CA THR A 76 11.64 -0.42 -14.17
C THR A 76 10.34 -1.21 -13.98
N ARG A 77 10.34 -2.23 -13.11
CA ARG A 77 9.18 -3.09 -12.82
C ARG A 77 8.40 -2.66 -11.57
N HIS A 78 8.68 -1.50 -10.99
CA HIS A 78 8.11 -1.07 -9.70
C HIS A 78 6.57 -1.16 -9.67
N ALA A 79 5.90 -0.78 -10.77
CA ALA A 79 4.45 -0.82 -10.87
C ALA A 79 3.91 -2.25 -10.97
N ILE A 80 4.54 -3.09 -11.78
CA ILE A 80 4.17 -4.51 -11.94
C ILE A 80 4.36 -5.25 -10.61
N ASN A 81 5.48 -4.99 -9.93
CA ASN A 81 5.82 -5.58 -8.64
C ASN A 81 4.76 -5.25 -7.59
N ILE A 82 4.43 -3.97 -7.41
CA ILE A 82 3.45 -3.55 -6.40
C ILE A 82 2.01 -3.98 -6.74
N ALA A 83 1.65 -4.03 -8.03
CA ALA A 83 0.35 -4.51 -8.48
C ALA A 83 0.17 -6.01 -8.17
N ASN A 84 1.22 -6.81 -8.44
CA ASN A 84 1.25 -8.23 -8.08
C ASN A 84 1.17 -8.45 -6.57
N TYR A 85 1.91 -7.67 -5.81
CA TYR A 85 1.89 -7.69 -4.36
C TYR A 85 0.49 -7.39 -3.81
N ALA A 86 -0.16 -6.33 -4.29
CA ALA A 86 -1.49 -5.93 -3.84
C ALA A 86 -2.56 -6.99 -4.15
N LEU A 87 -2.52 -7.62 -5.33
CA LEU A 87 -3.41 -8.74 -5.66
C LEU A 87 -3.18 -9.94 -4.73
N ALA A 88 -1.91 -10.28 -4.47
CA ALA A 88 -1.56 -11.37 -3.55
C ALA A 88 -1.98 -11.08 -2.10
N ILE A 89 -1.97 -9.81 -1.66
CA ILE A 89 -2.51 -9.42 -0.35
C ILE A 89 -3.99 -9.76 -0.25
N LEU A 90 -4.79 -9.44 -1.27
CA LEU A 90 -6.23 -9.75 -1.24
C LEU A 90 -6.49 -11.25 -1.19
N GLU A 91 -5.74 -12.06 -1.94
CA GLU A 91 -5.81 -13.53 -1.86
C GLU A 91 -5.42 -14.03 -0.46
N LYS A 92 -4.33 -13.49 0.10
CA LYS A 92 -3.83 -13.89 1.42
C LYS A 92 -4.78 -13.49 2.54
N MET A 93 -5.44 -12.34 2.42
CA MET A 93 -6.48 -11.87 3.32
C MET A 93 -7.68 -12.83 3.34
N GLN A 94 -8.09 -13.37 2.19
CA GLN A 94 -9.16 -14.37 2.13
C GLN A 94 -8.78 -15.66 2.87
N ALA A 95 -7.56 -16.18 2.64
CA ALA A 95 -7.06 -17.36 3.35
C ALA A 95 -6.96 -17.10 4.87
N PHE A 96 -6.42 -15.95 5.26
CA PHE A 96 -6.31 -15.55 6.67
C PHE A 96 -7.68 -15.52 7.36
N ASN A 97 -8.69 -14.94 6.71
CA ASN A 97 -10.06 -14.90 7.21
C ASN A 97 -10.64 -16.30 7.40
N GLN A 98 -10.40 -17.22 6.46
CA GLN A 98 -10.86 -18.61 6.57
C GLN A 98 -10.18 -19.35 7.74
N GLU A 99 -8.86 -19.25 7.85
CA GLU A 99 -8.06 -19.91 8.90
C GLU A 99 -8.40 -19.40 10.31
N ASN A 100 -8.68 -18.10 10.44
CA ASN A 100 -8.92 -17.44 11.73
C ASN A 100 -10.41 -17.22 12.04
N GLN A 101 -11.31 -17.67 11.17
CA GLN A 101 -12.77 -17.47 11.28
C GLN A 101 -13.16 -15.98 11.43
N MET A 102 -12.54 -15.14 10.61
CA MET A 102 -12.74 -13.68 10.61
C MET A 102 -13.34 -13.22 9.27
N GLN A 103 -13.76 -11.95 9.24
CA GLN A 103 -14.28 -11.29 8.04
C GLN A 103 -13.64 -9.90 7.87
N LEU A 104 -12.32 -9.80 8.04
CA LEU A 104 -11.64 -8.51 7.84
C LEU A 104 -11.63 -8.16 6.35
N GLN A 105 -11.70 -6.88 6.06
CA GLN A 105 -11.68 -6.34 4.70
C GLN A 105 -10.58 -5.29 4.58
N LEU A 106 -9.94 -5.23 3.43
CA LEU A 106 -8.88 -4.25 3.16
C LEU A 106 -9.31 -3.25 2.10
N ARG A 107 -8.87 -2.01 2.26
CA ARG A 107 -8.84 -1.02 1.19
C ARG A 107 -7.40 -0.79 0.78
N ILE A 108 -7.13 -0.75 -0.52
CA ILE A 108 -5.78 -0.54 -1.03
C ILE A 108 -5.78 0.63 -2.01
N GLY A 109 -4.79 1.51 -1.89
CA GLY A 109 -4.53 2.64 -2.78
C GLY A 109 -3.12 2.62 -3.33
N ILE A 110 -2.96 2.76 -4.65
CA ILE A 110 -1.64 2.68 -5.31
C ILE A 110 -1.46 3.79 -6.35
N THR A 111 -0.29 4.42 -6.32
CA THR A 111 0.17 5.31 -7.39
C THR A 111 1.69 5.30 -7.46
N TYR A 112 2.28 6.01 -8.42
CA TYR A 112 3.74 6.13 -8.52
C TYR A 112 4.19 7.56 -8.82
N GLY A 113 5.46 7.85 -8.59
CA GLY A 113 6.08 9.14 -8.89
C GLY A 113 7.38 9.31 -8.11
N THR A 114 7.88 10.54 -8.09
CA THR A 114 9.08 10.89 -7.32
C THR A 114 8.81 10.77 -5.81
N VAL A 115 9.73 10.12 -5.11
CA VAL A 115 9.77 10.06 -3.64
C VAL A 115 11.14 10.50 -3.13
N ILE A 116 11.15 11.11 -1.95
CA ILE A 116 12.37 11.30 -1.16
C ILE A 116 12.33 10.23 -0.08
N ALA A 117 13.40 9.46 0.06
CA ALA A 117 13.51 8.45 1.12
C ALA A 117 14.70 8.76 2.00
N GLY A 118 14.57 8.56 3.31
CA GLY A 118 15.64 8.91 4.23
C GLY A 118 15.42 8.45 5.65
N ILE A 119 16.47 8.57 6.45
CA ILE A 119 16.45 8.19 7.86
C ILE A 119 16.25 9.46 8.70
N ILE A 120 15.21 9.49 9.53
CA ILE A 120 14.96 10.59 10.46
C ILE A 120 15.04 10.11 11.91
N GLY A 121 15.63 10.96 12.76
CA GLY A 121 15.48 10.90 14.22
C GLY A 121 16.82 10.79 14.96
N HIS A 122 16.95 11.54 16.05
CA HIS A 122 18.19 11.56 16.87
C HIS A 122 18.23 10.50 18.00
N LYS A 123 17.14 9.78 18.23
CA LYS A 123 17.03 8.75 19.30
C LYS A 123 16.41 7.43 18.84
N LYS A 124 15.57 7.47 17.80
CA LYS A 124 15.00 6.32 17.11
C LYS A 124 15.05 6.63 15.63
N PHE A 125 15.98 6.01 14.93
CA PHE A 125 16.11 6.15 13.48
C PHE A 125 14.94 5.43 12.82
N VAL A 126 14.20 6.14 11.96
CA VAL A 126 13.11 5.59 11.15
C VAL A 126 13.41 5.89 9.70
N TYR A 127 13.46 4.85 8.87
CA TYR A 127 13.47 5.00 7.42
C TYR A 127 12.04 5.30 6.96
N ASP A 128 11.86 6.37 6.20
CA ASP A 128 10.53 6.81 5.77
C ASP A 128 10.62 7.47 4.38
N ILE A 129 9.47 7.63 3.74
CA ILE A 129 9.37 8.24 2.41
C ILE A 129 8.38 9.41 2.40
N TRP A 130 8.72 10.44 1.63
CA TRP A 130 7.95 11.65 1.47
C TRP A 130 7.75 11.98 0.00
N GLY A 131 6.72 12.79 -0.26
CA GLY A 131 6.41 13.31 -1.59
C GLY A 131 4.92 13.37 -1.85
N ASN A 132 4.52 14.15 -2.84
CA ASN A 132 3.10 14.28 -3.22
C ASN A 132 2.47 12.94 -3.62
N VAL A 133 3.28 12.00 -4.12
CA VAL A 133 2.82 10.64 -4.45
C VAL A 133 2.37 9.86 -3.21
N VAL A 134 3.01 10.08 -2.04
CA VAL A 134 2.62 9.43 -0.78
C VAL A 134 1.24 9.92 -0.34
N ASN A 135 0.99 11.23 -0.42
CA ASN A 135 -0.30 11.83 -0.12
C ASN A 135 -1.40 11.32 -1.06
N LEU A 136 -1.11 11.23 -2.37
CA LEU A 136 -2.06 10.68 -3.34
C LEU A 136 -2.36 9.19 -3.10
N ALA A 137 -1.36 8.37 -2.80
CA ALA A 137 -1.55 6.95 -2.50
C ALA A 137 -2.46 6.75 -1.28
N SER A 138 -2.25 7.54 -0.23
CA SER A 138 -3.11 7.55 0.96
C SER A 138 -4.56 7.97 0.61
N ARG A 139 -4.77 9.01 -0.18
CA ARG A 139 -6.14 9.41 -0.60
C ARG A 139 -6.85 8.37 -1.49
N LEU A 140 -6.09 7.68 -2.34
CA LEU A 140 -6.61 6.57 -3.14
C LEU A 140 -7.08 5.40 -2.25
N GLU A 141 -6.34 5.10 -1.19
CA GLU A 141 -6.70 4.07 -0.22
C GLU A 141 -7.96 4.47 0.55
N GLU A 142 -7.96 5.67 1.16
CA GLU A 142 -9.07 6.17 1.98
C GLU A 142 -10.41 6.17 1.22
N THR A 143 -10.38 6.46 -0.08
CA THR A 143 -11.57 6.50 -0.95
C THR A 143 -11.86 5.15 -1.64
N SER A 144 -11.00 4.15 -1.45
CA SER A 144 -11.19 2.82 -2.02
C SER A 144 -12.41 2.10 -1.43
N LEU A 145 -12.92 1.11 -2.17
CA LEU A 145 -14.00 0.25 -1.70
C LEU A 145 -13.43 -0.98 -0.97
N PRO A 146 -14.22 -1.61 -0.08
CA PRO A 146 -13.83 -2.86 0.56
C PRO A 146 -13.36 -3.93 -0.43
N ASN A 147 -12.20 -4.52 -0.13
CA ASN A 147 -11.51 -5.54 -0.92
C ASN A 147 -11.23 -5.10 -2.37
N LYS A 148 -10.99 -3.82 -2.60
CA LYS A 148 -10.62 -3.26 -3.90
C LYS A 148 -9.28 -2.53 -3.83
N ILE A 149 -8.55 -2.60 -4.95
CA ILE A 149 -7.30 -1.88 -5.17
C ILE A 149 -7.61 -0.70 -6.07
N GLN A 150 -7.61 0.50 -5.51
CA GLN A 150 -7.81 1.74 -6.26
C GLN A 150 -6.47 2.32 -6.70
N ILE A 151 -6.40 2.70 -7.97
CA ILE A 151 -5.18 3.23 -8.59
C ILE A 151 -5.44 4.56 -9.28
N SER A 152 -4.41 5.39 -9.40
CA SER A 152 -4.48 6.61 -10.21
C SER A 152 -4.54 6.29 -11.71
N GLU A 153 -5.05 7.22 -12.51
CA GLU A 153 -5.07 7.10 -13.98
C GLU A 153 -3.68 6.80 -14.57
N LYS A 154 -2.63 7.50 -14.13
CA LYS A 154 -1.26 7.23 -14.59
C LYS A 154 -0.80 5.81 -14.29
N MET A 155 -1.19 5.26 -13.14
CA MET A 155 -0.86 3.89 -12.75
C MET A 155 -1.65 2.90 -13.62
N ALA A 156 -2.93 3.17 -13.87
CA ALA A 156 -3.75 2.36 -14.78
C ALA A 156 -3.12 2.28 -16.19
N PHE A 157 -2.66 3.41 -16.73
CA PHE A 157 -1.97 3.47 -18.02
C PHE A 157 -0.69 2.60 -18.04
N MET A 158 0.10 2.63 -16.97
CA MET A 158 1.33 1.82 -16.87
C MET A 158 1.04 0.31 -16.76
N LEU A 159 -0.10 -0.07 -16.18
CA LEU A 159 -0.47 -1.47 -15.94
C LEU A 159 -1.37 -2.06 -17.04
N GLN A 160 -1.90 -1.24 -17.95
CA GLN A 160 -2.97 -1.64 -18.86
C GLN A 160 -2.60 -2.80 -19.80
N ASP A 161 -1.32 -3.05 -20.07
CA ASP A 161 -0.90 -4.11 -20.98
C ASP A 161 -0.88 -5.49 -20.31
N GLU A 162 -0.59 -5.56 -19.01
CA GLU A 162 -0.44 -6.82 -18.26
C GLU A 162 -1.60 -7.10 -17.29
N PHE A 163 -2.37 -6.07 -16.92
CA PHE A 163 -3.40 -6.15 -15.90
C PHE A 163 -4.77 -5.70 -16.39
N ILE A 164 -5.81 -6.24 -15.76
CA ILE A 164 -7.20 -5.83 -15.95
C ILE A 164 -7.44 -4.63 -15.03
N VAL A 165 -7.71 -3.48 -15.64
CA VAL A 165 -8.06 -2.24 -14.94
C VAL A 165 -9.43 -1.76 -15.39
N GLU A 166 -10.23 -1.28 -14.45
CA GLU A 166 -11.60 -0.81 -14.71
C GLU A 166 -11.74 0.66 -14.27
N PRO A 167 -12.31 1.56 -15.10
CA PRO A 167 -12.59 2.93 -14.68
C PRO A 167 -13.53 2.95 -13.46
N ARG A 168 -13.10 3.64 -12.39
CA ARG A 168 -13.95 3.91 -11.23
C ARG A 168 -14.67 5.26 -11.38
N GLY A 169 -14.02 6.22 -12.05
CA GLY A 169 -14.52 7.59 -12.21
C GLY A 169 -13.66 8.61 -11.47
N THR A 170 -14.10 9.87 -11.54
CA THR A 170 -13.43 11.01 -10.92
C THR A 170 -13.97 11.25 -9.51
N LEU A 171 -13.07 11.37 -8.54
CA LEU A 171 -13.38 11.62 -7.15
C LEU A 171 -12.67 12.88 -6.67
N GLU A 172 -13.36 13.72 -5.91
CA GLU A 172 -12.75 14.86 -5.24
C GLU A 172 -11.96 14.35 -4.01
N MET A 173 -10.65 14.53 -4.01
CA MET A 173 -9.75 14.12 -2.94
C MET A 173 -9.25 15.34 -2.16
N LYS A 174 -9.41 15.30 -0.83
CA LYS A 174 -9.02 16.39 0.06
C LYS A 174 -7.55 16.78 -0.11
N GLY A 175 -7.33 18.04 -0.50
CA GLY A 175 -5.99 18.62 -0.69
C GLY A 175 -5.32 18.28 -2.03
N ILE A 176 -6.02 17.56 -2.91
CA ILE A 176 -5.55 17.21 -4.26
C ILE A 176 -6.48 17.80 -5.33
N GLY A 177 -7.81 17.74 -5.10
CA GLY A 177 -8.83 18.10 -6.08
C GLY A 177 -9.39 16.87 -6.78
N ASP A 178 -9.92 17.06 -7.98
CA ASP A 178 -10.52 16.00 -8.78
C ASP A 178 -9.47 15.04 -9.33
N VAL A 179 -9.62 13.75 -9.03
CA VAL A 179 -8.71 12.69 -9.47
C VAL A 179 -9.49 11.60 -10.18
N THR A 180 -9.14 11.33 -11.44
CA THR A 180 -9.64 10.15 -12.18
C THR A 180 -8.97 8.89 -11.67
N THR A 181 -9.78 7.88 -11.34
CA THR A 181 -9.33 6.66 -10.67
C THR A 181 -9.84 5.41 -11.36
N TYR A 182 -9.13 4.31 -11.12
CA TYR A 182 -9.41 2.99 -11.67
C TYR A 182 -9.33 1.95 -10.55
N PHE A 183 -9.93 0.79 -10.77
CA PHE A 183 -9.68 -0.41 -9.98
C PHE A 183 -8.74 -1.35 -10.71
N LEU A 184 -7.75 -1.86 -10.00
CA LEU A 184 -6.97 -3.03 -10.42
C LEU A 184 -7.73 -4.30 -10.04
N LEU A 185 -8.11 -5.10 -11.04
CA LEU A 185 -8.98 -6.28 -10.85
C LEU A 185 -8.22 -7.61 -10.89
N GLY A 186 -7.11 -7.68 -11.61
CA GLY A 186 -6.36 -8.92 -11.78
C GLY A 186 -5.34 -8.84 -12.90
N LYS A 187 -4.71 -9.97 -13.20
CA LYS A 187 -3.84 -10.13 -14.37
C LYS A 187 -4.64 -10.45 -15.61
N LYS A 188 -4.18 -10.00 -16.77
CA LYS A 188 -4.70 -10.53 -18.03
C LYS A 188 -4.22 -11.96 -18.22
N GLU A 189 -5.11 -12.82 -18.70
CA GLU A 189 -4.72 -14.13 -19.21
C GLU A 189 -3.89 -13.93 -20.48
N LYS A 190 -2.77 -14.66 -20.59
CA LYS A 190 -1.91 -14.65 -21.78
C LYS A 190 -2.42 -15.64 -22.81
#